data_AF-A0A966R4D1-F1
#
_entry.id   AF-A0A966R4D1-F1
#
_cell.length_a   1.000
_cell.length_b   1.000
_cell.length_c   1.000
_cell.angle_alpha   90.00
_cell.angle_beta   90.00
_cell.angle_gamma   90.00
#
_symmetry.space_group_name_H-M   'P 1'
#
loop_
_entity.id
_entity.type
_entity.pdbx_description
1 polymer ?
#
loop_
_entity_poly.entity_id
_entity_poly.type
_entity_poly.pdbx_seq_one_letter_code
_entity_poly.pdbx_strand_id
1 'polypeptide(L)' 'MVYNPKHYGGADNPYEAIKVIEAWDLDFCLGNVVKYVARAGKKDEWKYLEDLEKAAWYLNRAIENKKKDGN' A
#
# COMPACT_ATOMS: atom_id res chain seq x y z
N MET A 1 -22.05 17.70 15.89
CA MET A 1 -20.71 18.22 15.59
C MET A 1 -19.79 17.04 15.34
N VAL A 2 -19.29 16.89 14.11
CA VAL A 2 -18.33 15.83 13.78
C VAL A 2 -16.93 16.46 13.87
N TYR A 3 -16.13 15.95 14.80
CA TYR A 3 -14.75 16.37 15.00
C TYR A 3 -13.90 15.63 13.97
N ASN A 4 -13.35 16.35 12.98
CA ASN A 4 -12.40 15.82 12.00
C ASN A 4 -10.97 16.08 12.49
N PRO A 5 -10.35 15.18 13.28
CA PRO A 5 -8.92 15.29 13.54
C PRO A 5 -8.18 15.18 12.20
N LYS A 6 -7.22 16.08 11.96
CA LYS A 6 -6.34 16.14 10.77
C LYS A 6 -5.48 14.87 10.63
N HIS A 7 -6.08 13.72 10.36
CA HIS A 7 -5.38 12.43 10.36
C HIS A 7 -5.39 11.68 9.04
N TYR A 8 -5.87 12.30 7.96
CA TYR A 8 -5.65 11.81 6.60
C TYR A 8 -5.37 13.00 5.68
N GLY A 9 -4.18 13.03 5.08
CA GLY A 9 -3.91 13.74 3.83
C GLY A 9 -4.11 15.25 3.86
N GLY A 10 -3.18 15.99 4.49
CA GLY A 10 -3.03 17.42 4.16
C GLY A 10 -2.55 17.58 2.72
N ALA A 11 -2.80 18.75 2.12
CA ALA A 11 -2.33 19.13 0.79
C ALA A 11 -0.81 18.94 0.59
N ASP A 12 -0.06 18.83 1.69
CA ASP A 12 1.39 18.62 1.74
C ASP A 12 1.84 17.14 1.67
N ASN A 13 0.94 16.18 1.49
CA ASN A 13 1.30 14.77 1.28
C ASN A 13 0.95 14.30 -0.14
N PRO A 14 1.77 14.63 -1.17
CA PRO A 14 1.48 14.31 -2.56
C PRO A 14 1.46 12.80 -2.85
N TYR A 15 2.04 11.97 -1.99
CA TYR A 15 2.18 10.52 -2.17
C TYR A 15 1.33 9.71 -1.18
N GLU A 16 0.08 10.10 -0.97
CA GLU A 16 -0.88 9.22 -0.31
C GLU A 16 -1.03 7.93 -1.13
N ALA A 17 -0.89 6.77 -0.47
CA ALA A 17 -0.91 5.48 -1.15
C ALA A 17 -2.16 5.31 -2.04
N ILE A 18 -3.33 5.80 -1.61
CA ILE A 18 -4.56 5.71 -2.40
C ILE A 18 -4.47 6.47 -3.73
N LYS A 19 -3.89 7.69 -3.73
CA LYS A 19 -3.70 8.49 -4.94
C LYS A 19 -2.74 7.82 -5.93
N VAL A 20 -1.69 7.18 -5.42
CA VAL A 20 -0.73 6.42 -6.25
C VAL A 20 -1.40 5.17 -6.84
N ILE A 21 -2.18 4.45 -6.03
CA ILE A 21 -2.91 3.24 -6.46
C ILE A 21 -3.89 3.58 -7.58
N GLU A 22 -4.66 4.66 -7.43
CA GLU A 22 -5.60 5.15 -8.45
C GLU A 22 -4.88 5.65 -9.70
N ALA A 23 -3.81 6.43 -9.55
CA ALA A 23 -3.07 6.99 -10.69
C ALA A 23 -2.34 5.93 -11.54
N TRP A 24 -1.93 4.81 -10.94
CA TRP A 24 -1.25 3.72 -11.63
C TRP A 24 -2.18 2.56 -12.01
N ASP A 25 -3.48 2.70 -11.75
CA ASP A 25 -4.50 1.67 -11.99
C ASP A 25 -4.08 0.29 -11.43
N LEU A 26 -3.62 0.27 -10.18
CA LEU A 26 -3.10 -0.95 -9.56
C LEU A 26 -4.24 -1.85 -9.09
N ASP A 27 -4.12 -3.14 -9.39
CA ASP A 27 -5.01 -4.15 -8.84
C ASP A 27 -4.90 -4.26 -7.31
N PHE A 28 -5.81 -5.04 -6.71
CA PHE A 28 -5.83 -5.22 -5.26
C PHE A 28 -4.49 -5.67 -4.66
N CYS A 29 -3.75 -6.56 -5.34
CA CYS A 29 -2.49 -7.07 -4.82
C CYS A 29 -1.41 -6.00 -4.92
N LEU A 30 -1.20 -5.42 -6.10
CA LEU A 30 -0.19 -4.40 -6.34
C LEU A 30 -0.44 -3.13 -5.53
N GLY A 31 -1.71 -2.75 -5.34
CA GLY A 31 -2.06 -1.63 -4.48
C GLY A 31 -1.73 -1.88 -3.00
N ASN A 32 -1.90 -3.11 -2.51
CA ASN A 32 -1.45 -3.47 -1.18
C ASN A 32 0.09 -3.44 -1.05
N VAL A 33 0.84 -3.86 -2.08
CA VAL A 33 2.31 -3.76 -2.10
C VAL A 33 2.73 -2.31 -1.89
N VAL A 34 2.24 -1.38 -2.72
CA VAL A 34 2.56 0.05 -2.62
C VAL A 34 2.17 0.61 -1.25
N LYS A 35 0.98 0.27 -0.75
CA LYS A 35 0.50 0.71 0.57
C LYS A 35 1.44 0.30 1.70
N TYR A 36 1.86 -0.96 1.77
CA TYR A 36 2.70 -1.45 2.86
C TYR A 36 4.14 -0.94 2.74
N VAL A 37 4.71 -0.87 1.53
CA VAL A 37 6.02 -0.24 1.31
C VAL A 37 6.01 1.24 1.71
N ALA A 38 4.97 1.98 1.32
CA ALA A 38 4.85 3.39 1.67
C ALA A 38 4.60 3.63 3.17
N ARG A 39 4.12 2.61 3.91
CA ARG A 39 3.82 2.68 5.35
C ARG A 39 4.99 2.27 6.25
N ALA A 40 5.83 1.35 5.78
CA ALA A 40 6.89 0.73 6.56
C ALA A 40 7.72 1.80 7.31
N GLY A 41 7.80 1.67 8.65
CA GLY A 41 8.58 2.56 9.51
C GLY A 41 8.04 3.99 9.70
N LYS A 42 6.94 4.40 9.04
CA LYS A 42 6.39 5.76 9.17
C LYS A 42 5.49 5.96 10.38
N LYS A 43 4.80 4.90 10.83
CA LYS A 43 3.93 4.95 12.03
C LYS A 43 4.58 4.35 13.26
N ASP A 44 5.41 3.33 13.06
CA ASP A 44 5.98 2.51 14.10
C ASP A 44 7.18 1.77 13.50
N GLU A 45 8.39 2.04 14.02
CA GLU A 45 9.63 1.42 13.53
C GLU A 45 9.61 -0.09 13.71
N TRP A 46 8.94 -0.59 14.76
CA TRP A 46 8.80 -2.02 15.03
C TRP A 46 7.98 -2.75 13.95
N LYS A 47 7.16 -2.01 13.20
CA LYS A 47 6.33 -2.56 12.11
C LYS A 47 7.00 -2.51 10.75
N TYR A 48 8.22 -1.99 10.65
CA TYR A 48 8.94 -1.90 9.39
C TYR A 48 9.07 -3.27 8.71
N LEU A 49 9.59 -4.26 9.44
CA LEU A 49 9.77 -5.61 8.92
C LEU A 49 8.42 -6.27 8.58
N GLU A 50 7.43 -6.17 9.47
CA GLU A 50 6.08 -6.72 9.26
C GLU A 50 5.41 -6.14 8.01
N ASP A 51 5.60 -4.84 7.75
CA ASP A 51 5.08 -4.18 6.55
C ASP A 51 5.78 -4.68 5.28
N LEU A 52 7.10 -4.87 5.32
CA LEU A 52 7.82 -5.44 4.18
C LEU A 52 7.41 -6.89 3.90
N GLU A 53 7.23 -7.71 4.94
CA GLU A 53 6.75 -9.09 4.80
C GLU A 53 5.34 -9.14 4.18
N LYS A 54 4.45 -8.24 4.61
CA LYS A 54 3.12 -8.10 4.00
C LYS A 54 3.20 -7.69 2.55
N ALA A 55 4.04 -6.71 2.20
CA ALA A 55 4.26 -6.31 0.82
C ALA A 55 4.77 -7.49 -0.03
N ALA A 56 5.74 -8.25 0.47
CA ALA A 56 6.27 -9.43 -0.21
C ALA A 56 5.19 -10.51 -0.46
N TRP A 57 4.32 -10.75 0.54
CA TRP A 57 3.21 -11.69 0.39
C TRP A 57 2.24 -11.30 -0.73
N TYR A 58 1.85 -10.02 -0.80
CA TYR A 58 0.94 -9.53 -1.85
C TYR A 58 1.60 -9.57 -3.24
N LEU A 59 2.90 -9.28 -3.32
CA LEU A 59 3.65 -9.38 -4.58
C LEU A 59 3.72 -10.82 -5.07
N ASN A 60 4.02 -11.77 -4.17
CA ASN A 60 4.04 -13.20 -4.52
C ASN A 60 2.67 -13.67 -5.02
N ARG A 61 1.58 -13.24 -4.38
CA ARG A 61 0.22 -13.55 -4.82
C ARG A 61 -0.11 -12.97 -6.19
N ALA A 62 0.30 -11.74 -6.49
CA ALA A 62 0.15 -11.15 -7.82
C ALA A 62 0.91 -11.97 -8.89
N ILE A 63 2.14 -12.40 -8.58
CA ILE A 63 2.94 -13.25 -9.47
C ILE A 63 2.25 -14.60 -9.71
N GLU A 64 1.71 -15.24 -8.67
CA GLU A 64 0.97 -16.50 -8.78
C GLU A 64 -0.28 -16.36 -9.65
N ASN A 65 -1.07 -15.30 -9.45
CA ASN A 65 -2.23 -15.02 -10.29
C ASN A 65 -1.82 -14.85 -11.76
N LYS A 66 -0.78 -14.03 -12.02
CA LYS A 66 -0.30 -13.79 -13.39
C LYS A 66 0.19 -15.05 -14.08
N LYS A 67 0.83 -15.98 -13.34
CA LYS A 67 1.25 -17.28 -13.85
C LYS A 67 0.07 -18.19 -14.20
N LYS A 68 -1.05 -18.09 -13.48
CA LYS A 68 -2.28 -18.85 -13.78
C LYS A 68 -3.01 -18.30 -15.00
N ASP A 69 -3.04 -16.98 -15.17
CA ASP A 69 -3.71 -16.34 -16.31
C ASP A 69 -2.95 -16.52 -17.64
N GLY A 70 -1.67 -16.89 -17.59
CA GLY A 70 -0.82 -17.15 -18.76
C GLY A 70 -0.79 -18.62 -19.21
N ASN A 71 -1.61 -19.48 -18.61
CA ASN A 71 -1.78 -20.91 -18.93
C ASN A 71 -3.17 -21.15 -19.51
#